data_AF-A0A072NX12-F1
#
_entry.id   AF-A0A072NX12-F1
#
_cell.length_a   1.000
_cell.length_b   1.000
_cell.length_c   1.000
_cell.angle_alpha   90.00
_cell.angle_beta   90.00
_cell.angle_gamma   90.00
#
_symmetry.space_group_name_H-M   'P 1'
#
loop_
_entity.id
_entity.type
_entity.pdbx_description
1 polymer ?
#
loop_
_entity_poly.entity_id
_entity_poly.type
_entity_poly.pdbx_seq_one_letter_code
_entity_poly.pdbx_strand_id
1 'polypeptide(L)'
;MALPQKHSSVITRYYIDTRPLVPSNSKQPYSLPLLELLTFADQEAVTRFLRPADKFMSLASALLKYTFIHRQAKIPWSKVAIQRTPVPHRRPYWQPPDDWESESKSGGLEFNVTHQAGMVVIIGCTTPTAQLPTSSSLSAKMDHLDLTGHHTPGLASSPHQVRLGIDIACADEDKRTPKDMTTQAKFDEWVDIFGEMFSERERRDMRHAPVHMPVAEREEGAWDTESSSSSSEGRGATTEAARLRRARENEAKVTQLKLRRFYAYWALKEAYIKMVGEGLLASWLKELEFLDVTAPVSPSARISSRAKSHSRSRSRGTVAAHSRNHGHQHQHHHHSSSVSTPVLDRDAEEAAKWTHPSKAEKGMQTLLRGRKLDDVDIELVAYDEDFLLATAMQGVVEVFEEQQSATSALRDSSSVENGSVDVQAAVVQPEPQRKRWIRLDIEKDIRPCAEGRCRCLD
;
A
#
# COMPACT_ATOMS: atom_id res chain seq x y z
N MET A 1 12.79 30.28 14.27
CA MET A 1 13.68 29.09 14.39
C MET A 1 13.70 28.40 13.05
N ALA A 2 14.88 28.05 12.52
CA ALA A 2 14.97 27.28 11.28
C ALA A 2 14.36 25.89 11.47
N LEU A 3 13.62 25.40 10.49
CA LEU A 3 13.09 24.02 10.52
C LEU A 3 14.27 23.03 10.59
N PRO A 4 14.19 21.99 11.43
CA PRO A 4 15.23 20.97 11.53
C PRO A 4 15.47 20.31 10.16
N GLN A 5 16.74 20.11 9.79
CA GLN A 5 17.11 19.49 8.52
C GLN A 5 16.71 18.01 8.53
N LYS A 6 15.79 17.63 7.62
CA LYS A 6 15.37 16.23 7.38
C LYS A 6 16.47 15.46 6.63
N HIS A 7 16.58 14.15 6.87
CA HIS A 7 17.51 13.28 6.17
C HIS A 7 17.02 12.95 4.75
N SER A 8 17.83 13.15 3.72
CA SER A 8 17.48 12.75 2.35
C SER A 8 17.82 11.29 2.10
N SER A 9 16.83 10.46 1.77
CA SER A 9 17.06 9.03 1.47
C SER A 9 16.09 8.51 0.41
N VAL A 10 16.52 7.49 -0.33
CA VAL A 10 15.66 6.75 -1.26
C VAL A 10 14.75 5.83 -0.44
N ILE A 11 13.44 5.91 -0.66
CA ILE A 11 12.47 5.06 0.04
C ILE A 11 12.23 3.78 -0.78
N THR A 12 12.74 2.67 -0.27
CA THR A 12 12.46 1.34 -0.80
C THR A 12 11.02 0.95 -0.52
N ARG A 13 10.32 0.42 -1.53
CA ARG A 13 8.92 -0.05 -1.43
C ARG A 13 8.76 -1.40 -2.11
N TYR A 14 8.76 -2.46 -1.31
CA TYR A 14 8.59 -3.83 -1.81
C TYR A 14 7.30 -4.45 -1.32
N TYR A 15 6.72 -5.33 -2.14
CA TYR A 15 5.60 -6.16 -1.72
C TYR A 15 5.65 -7.57 -2.29
N ILE A 16 4.99 -8.49 -1.61
CA ILE A 16 4.77 -9.87 -2.04
C ILE A 16 3.27 -10.16 -1.96
N ASP A 17 2.72 -10.71 -3.04
CA ASP A 17 1.38 -11.31 -3.05
C ASP A 17 1.50 -12.81 -2.76
N THR A 18 1.09 -13.21 -1.57
CA THR A 18 1.17 -14.60 -1.11
C THR A 18 -0.06 -15.42 -1.49
N ARG A 19 -1.15 -14.80 -1.99
CA ARG A 19 -2.40 -15.52 -2.30
C ARG A 19 -2.20 -16.69 -3.27
N PRO A 20 -1.37 -16.58 -4.33
CA PRO A 20 -1.10 -17.70 -5.23
C PRO A 20 -0.31 -18.86 -4.60
N LEU A 21 0.35 -18.62 -3.44
CA LEU A 21 1.17 -19.62 -2.75
C LEU A 21 0.36 -20.44 -1.74
N VAL A 22 -0.78 -19.91 -1.29
CA VAL A 22 -1.61 -20.57 -0.27
C VAL A 22 -2.34 -21.76 -0.92
N PRO A 23 -2.23 -22.98 -0.36
CA PRO A 23 -2.94 -24.13 -0.91
C PRO A 23 -4.45 -23.91 -0.83
N SER A 24 -5.16 -24.23 -1.91
CA SER A 24 -6.62 -24.08 -1.97
C SER A 24 -7.35 -25.07 -1.05
N ASN A 25 -6.70 -26.17 -0.68
CA ASN A 25 -7.24 -27.21 0.20
C ASN A 25 -6.29 -27.46 1.37
N SER A 26 -6.84 -27.58 2.59
CA SER A 26 -6.08 -27.84 3.81
C SER A 26 -5.30 -29.16 3.81
N LYS A 27 -5.70 -30.13 2.97
CA LYS A 27 -5.01 -31.43 2.82
C LYS A 27 -3.88 -31.41 1.80
N GLN A 28 -3.76 -30.35 0.99
CA GLN A 28 -2.71 -30.27 -0.01
C GLN A 28 -1.36 -30.00 0.68
N PRO A 29 -0.31 -30.80 0.41
CA PRO A 29 1.01 -30.52 0.94
C PRO A 29 1.53 -29.21 0.35
N TYR A 30 2.19 -28.41 1.19
CA TYR A 30 2.84 -27.16 0.80
C TYR A 30 4.22 -27.08 1.45
N SER A 31 5.15 -26.41 0.77
CA SER A 31 6.45 -26.06 1.32
C SER A 31 6.51 -24.55 1.56
N LEU A 32 7.35 -24.16 2.52
CA LEU A 32 7.65 -22.76 2.82
C LEU A 32 9.01 -22.44 2.18
N PRO A 33 9.05 -21.79 1.01
CA PRO A 33 10.29 -21.56 0.28
C PRO A 33 11.26 -20.69 1.09
N LEU A 34 12.56 -21.05 1.06
CA LEU A 34 13.64 -20.34 1.75
C LEU A 34 13.53 -20.28 3.28
N LEU A 35 12.59 -21.00 3.90
CA LEU A 35 12.42 -21.00 5.35
C LEU A 35 13.70 -21.40 6.08
N GLU A 36 14.38 -22.44 5.59
CA GLU A 36 15.63 -22.96 6.15
C GLU A 36 16.81 -21.96 6.09
N LEU A 37 16.71 -20.93 5.25
CA LEU A 37 17.72 -19.87 5.11
C LEU A 37 17.46 -18.68 6.05
N LEU A 38 16.43 -18.75 6.90
CA LEU A 38 16.17 -17.78 7.97
C LEU A 38 16.85 -18.22 9.27
N THR A 39 17.02 -17.29 10.21
CA THR A 39 17.44 -17.66 11.57
C THR A 39 16.41 -18.58 12.23
N PHE A 40 16.85 -19.42 13.18
CA PHE A 40 15.95 -20.32 13.91
C PHE A 40 14.77 -19.59 14.57
N ALA A 41 15.01 -18.43 15.16
CA ALA A 41 13.96 -17.61 15.77
C ALA A 41 12.91 -17.14 14.77
N ASP A 42 13.32 -16.75 13.55
CA ASP A 42 12.39 -16.38 12.49
C ASP A 42 11.65 -17.61 11.91
N GLN A 43 12.32 -18.77 11.80
CA GLN A 43 11.67 -20.02 11.40
C GLN A 43 10.55 -20.41 12.38
N GLU A 44 10.81 -20.32 13.68
CA GLU A 44 9.82 -20.58 14.72
C GLU A 44 8.65 -19.57 14.64
N ALA A 45 8.95 -18.29 14.46
CA ALA A 45 7.94 -17.25 14.33
C ALA A 45 7.01 -17.47 13.12
N VAL A 46 7.53 -17.99 12.00
CA VAL A 46 6.76 -18.33 10.80
C VAL A 46 5.92 -19.59 11.03
N THR A 47 6.50 -20.62 11.65
CA THR A 47 5.87 -21.95 11.74
C THR A 47 4.83 -22.06 12.85
N ARG A 48 4.83 -21.16 13.85
CA ARG A 48 3.85 -21.15 14.95
C ARG A 48 2.39 -20.93 14.51
N PHE A 49 2.17 -20.35 13.33
CA PHE A 49 0.82 -20.07 12.86
C PHE A 49 0.10 -21.34 12.43
N LEU A 50 -1.18 -21.47 12.76
CA LEU A 50 -1.95 -22.66 12.40
C LEU A 50 -2.38 -22.65 10.92
N ARG A 51 -2.82 -21.50 10.40
CA ARG A 51 -3.36 -21.39 9.04
C ARG A 51 -2.22 -21.21 8.02
N PRO A 52 -2.24 -21.94 6.88
CA PRO A 52 -1.24 -21.76 5.82
C PRO A 52 -1.10 -20.32 5.33
N ALA A 53 -2.22 -19.60 5.17
CA ALA A 53 -2.20 -18.19 4.76
C ALA A 53 -1.38 -17.31 5.72
N ASP A 54 -1.52 -17.50 7.03
CA ASP A 54 -0.77 -16.76 8.03
C ASP A 54 0.72 -17.14 8.01
N LYS A 55 1.04 -18.43 7.80
CA LYS A 55 2.44 -18.87 7.62
C LYS A 55 3.10 -18.21 6.42
N PHE A 56 2.43 -18.17 5.26
CA PHE A 56 2.97 -17.53 4.05
C PHE A 56 3.12 -16.01 4.22
N MET A 57 2.15 -15.33 4.85
CA MET A 57 2.29 -13.89 5.16
C MET A 57 3.45 -13.64 6.12
N SER A 58 3.62 -14.47 7.16
CA SER A 58 4.74 -14.37 8.09
C SER A 58 6.08 -14.62 7.41
N LEU A 59 6.15 -15.63 6.52
CA LEU A 59 7.34 -15.94 5.72
C LEU A 59 7.70 -14.76 4.81
N ALA A 60 6.74 -14.25 4.03
CA ALA A 60 6.95 -13.11 3.16
C ALA A 60 7.40 -11.86 3.94
N SER A 61 6.86 -11.63 5.14
CA SER A 61 7.30 -10.55 6.03
C SER A 61 8.78 -10.72 6.43
N ALA A 62 9.20 -11.93 6.79
CA ALA A 62 10.61 -12.23 7.08
C ALA A 62 11.49 -12.00 5.84
N LEU A 63 11.14 -12.59 4.70
CA LEU A 63 11.91 -12.49 3.45
C LEU A 63 12.05 -11.04 2.96
N LEU A 64 11.00 -10.21 3.08
CA LEU A 64 11.06 -8.79 2.73
C LEU A 64 12.06 -8.02 3.61
N LYS A 65 12.06 -8.26 4.93
CA LYS A 65 13.02 -7.65 5.85
C LYS A 65 14.45 -8.11 5.55
N TYR A 66 14.65 -9.40 5.34
CA TYR A 66 15.97 -9.95 4.98
C TYR A 66 16.48 -9.35 3.67
N THR A 67 15.63 -9.30 2.64
CA THR A 67 15.98 -8.75 1.33
C THR A 67 16.33 -7.26 1.44
N PHE A 68 15.54 -6.48 2.19
CA PHE A 68 15.81 -5.07 2.41
C PHE A 68 17.16 -4.86 3.10
N ILE A 69 17.40 -5.52 4.23
CA ILE A 69 18.65 -5.38 5.00
C ILE A 69 19.85 -5.85 4.16
N HIS A 70 19.77 -7.03 3.55
CA HIS A 70 20.84 -7.57 2.70
C HIS A 70 21.24 -6.60 1.58
N ARG A 71 20.25 -6.07 0.85
CA ARG A 71 20.51 -5.18 -0.30
C ARG A 71 20.97 -3.78 0.13
N GLN A 72 20.40 -3.25 1.21
CA GLN A 72 20.66 -1.87 1.63
C GLN A 72 21.90 -1.74 2.53
N ALA A 73 22.14 -2.70 3.43
CA ALA A 73 23.33 -2.71 4.28
C ALA A 73 24.53 -3.43 3.65
N LYS A 74 24.35 -4.04 2.46
CA LYS A 74 25.42 -4.76 1.74
C LYS A 74 26.09 -5.85 2.60
N ILE A 75 25.29 -6.60 3.35
CA ILE A 75 25.77 -7.71 4.18
C ILE A 75 25.29 -9.06 3.63
N PRO A 76 26.05 -10.15 3.77
CA PRO A 76 25.59 -11.50 3.43
C PRO A 76 24.24 -11.84 4.07
N TRP A 77 23.37 -12.55 3.34
CA TRP A 77 22.05 -12.94 3.85
C TRP A 77 22.12 -13.68 5.18
N SER A 78 23.11 -14.56 5.35
CA SER A 78 23.35 -15.32 6.58
C SER A 78 23.75 -14.45 7.79
N LYS A 79 24.21 -13.21 7.56
CA LYS A 79 24.53 -12.24 8.61
C LYS A 79 23.34 -11.34 8.98
N VAL A 80 22.21 -11.44 8.29
CA VAL A 80 21.03 -10.64 8.63
C VAL A 80 20.41 -11.17 9.93
N ALA A 81 20.41 -10.31 10.95
CA ALA A 81 19.78 -10.56 12.25
C ALA A 81 18.76 -9.46 12.55
N ILE A 82 17.48 -9.84 12.66
CA ILE A 82 16.39 -8.90 12.98
C ILE A 82 16.11 -8.96 14.48
N GLN A 83 16.16 -7.80 15.13
CA GLN A 83 15.84 -7.67 16.55
C GLN A 83 14.43 -7.11 16.74
N ARG A 84 13.91 -7.16 17.97
CA ARG A 84 12.61 -6.61 18.33
C ARG A 84 12.71 -5.75 19.57
N THR A 85 11.99 -4.63 19.58
CA THR A 85 11.84 -3.83 20.80
C THR A 85 11.15 -4.65 21.90
N PRO A 86 11.28 -4.26 23.18
CA PRO A 86 10.54 -4.88 24.27
C PRO A 86 9.01 -4.84 24.07
N VAL A 87 8.31 -5.64 24.88
CA VAL A 87 6.85 -5.57 25.07
C VAL A 87 6.47 -4.15 25.51
N PRO A 88 5.30 -3.60 25.11
CA PRO A 88 4.25 -4.24 24.32
C PRO A 88 4.46 -4.21 22.80
N HIS A 89 5.36 -3.39 22.28
CA HIS A 89 5.37 -3.03 20.86
C HIS A 89 6.03 -4.06 19.95
N ARG A 90 7.09 -4.76 20.41
CA ARG A 90 7.79 -5.81 19.64
C ARG A 90 8.13 -5.43 18.18
N ARG A 91 8.40 -4.14 17.95
CA ARG A 91 8.70 -3.57 16.64
C ARG A 91 10.01 -4.16 16.12
N PRO A 92 10.04 -4.71 14.89
CA PRO A 92 11.28 -5.20 14.31
C PRO A 92 12.22 -4.03 13.98
N TYR A 93 13.51 -4.19 14.25
CA TYR A 93 14.55 -3.26 13.86
C TYR A 93 15.83 -4.03 13.51
N TRP A 94 16.76 -3.34 12.84
CA TRP A 94 18.08 -3.89 12.55
C TRP A 94 19.14 -3.09 13.29
N GLN A 95 20.01 -3.80 13.98
CA GLN A 95 21.20 -3.23 14.60
C GLN A 95 22.40 -3.58 13.71
N PRO A 96 23.15 -2.57 13.24
CA PRO A 96 24.41 -2.82 12.58
C PRO A 96 25.38 -3.58 13.50
N PRO A 97 26.09 -4.61 12.99
CA PRO A 97 27.25 -5.18 13.66
C PRO A 97 28.31 -4.12 13.98
N ASP A 98 29.12 -4.33 15.02
CA ASP A 98 30.17 -3.39 15.43
C ASP A 98 31.24 -3.17 14.34
N ASP A 99 31.47 -4.18 13.50
CA ASP A 99 32.40 -4.16 12.36
C ASP A 99 31.74 -3.71 11.04
N TRP A 100 30.48 -3.25 11.07
CA TRP A 100 29.79 -2.82 9.86
C TRP A 100 30.21 -1.42 9.42
N GLU A 101 30.79 -1.33 8.24
CA GLU A 101 31.10 -0.08 7.56
C GLU A 101 30.10 0.17 6.43
N SER A 102 29.50 1.37 6.40
CA SER A 102 28.62 1.78 5.31
C SER A 102 29.39 2.52 4.24
N GLU A 103 29.34 2.00 3.01
CA GLU A 103 29.84 2.70 1.81
C GLU A 103 29.16 4.07 1.60
N SER A 104 27.92 4.22 2.06
CA SER A 104 27.07 5.38 1.82
C SER A 104 27.06 6.41 2.97
N LYS A 105 27.97 6.28 3.96
CA LYS A 105 27.97 7.07 5.21
C LYS A 105 26.62 7.01 5.98
N SER A 106 25.82 5.97 5.77
CA SER A 106 24.61 5.72 6.56
C SER A 106 24.99 5.12 7.92
N GLY A 107 24.43 5.65 9.00
CA GLY A 107 24.62 5.08 10.34
C GLY A 107 23.66 3.93 10.67
N GLY A 108 22.65 3.65 9.84
CA GLY A 108 21.74 2.53 10.05
C GLY A 108 20.64 2.42 9.00
N LEU A 109 19.64 1.60 9.30
CA LEU A 109 18.44 1.38 8.49
C LEU A 109 17.18 1.58 9.32
N GLU A 110 16.13 2.07 8.67
CA GLU A 110 14.78 2.14 9.23
C GLU A 110 13.81 1.46 8.27
N PHE A 111 12.89 0.65 8.80
CA PHE A 111 11.87 0.00 7.99
C PHE A 111 10.59 -0.29 8.79
N ASN A 112 9.49 -0.48 8.07
CA ASN A 112 8.22 -0.91 8.64
C ASN A 112 7.52 -1.88 7.68
N VAL A 113 6.81 -2.86 8.24
CA VAL A 113 6.13 -3.92 7.47
C VAL A 113 4.66 -3.98 7.87
N THR A 114 3.80 -4.24 6.89
CA THR A 114 2.39 -4.53 7.10
C THR A 114 1.93 -5.71 6.25
N HIS A 115 0.85 -6.36 6.67
CA HIS A 115 0.22 -7.43 5.89
C HIS A 115 -1.28 -7.51 6.12
N GLN A 116 -2.05 -7.76 5.07
CA GLN A 116 -3.46 -8.11 5.16
C GLN A 116 -3.91 -8.89 3.92
N ALA A 117 -4.80 -9.86 4.11
CA ALA A 117 -5.44 -10.64 3.05
C ALA A 117 -4.46 -11.18 1.97
N GLY A 118 -3.28 -11.62 2.38
CA GLY A 118 -2.26 -12.21 1.50
C GLY A 118 -1.35 -11.19 0.80
N MET A 119 -1.52 -9.89 1.04
CA MET A 119 -0.56 -8.87 0.63
C MET A 119 0.38 -8.56 1.79
N VAL A 120 1.69 -8.54 1.54
CA VAL A 120 2.72 -8.17 2.52
C VAL A 120 3.59 -7.07 1.91
N VAL A 121 3.78 -5.98 2.66
CA VAL A 121 4.42 -4.76 2.15
C VAL A 121 5.45 -4.26 3.13
N ILE A 122 6.63 -3.86 2.63
CA ILE A 122 7.68 -3.19 3.41
C ILE A 122 7.99 -1.83 2.79
N ILE A 123 8.21 -0.85 3.67
CA ILE A 123 8.92 0.38 3.33
C ILE A 123 10.21 0.46 4.14
N GLY A 124 11.26 1.00 3.55
CA GLY A 124 12.55 1.14 4.24
C GLY A 124 13.46 2.19 3.63
N CYS A 125 14.38 2.72 4.43
CA CYS A 125 15.37 3.70 4.01
C CYS A 125 16.64 3.62 4.86
N THR A 126 17.69 4.31 4.42
CA THR A 126 18.89 4.54 5.25
C THR A 126 18.65 5.64 6.27
N THR A 127 19.44 5.61 7.36
CA THR A 127 19.39 6.63 8.41
C THR A 127 20.78 7.18 8.71
N PRO A 128 20.88 8.44 9.21
CA PRO A 128 22.18 9.05 9.53
C PRO A 128 22.86 8.38 10.73
N THR A 129 22.09 7.81 11.65
CA THR A 129 22.57 7.09 12.84
C THR A 129 21.80 5.78 13.01
N ALA A 130 22.38 4.83 13.74
CA ALA A 130 21.73 3.57 14.07
C ALA A 130 20.44 3.85 14.87
N GLN A 131 19.32 3.28 14.43
CA GLN A 131 18.01 3.42 15.08
C GLN A 131 17.86 2.41 16.23
N LEU A 132 18.80 2.45 17.19
CA LEU A 132 18.73 1.59 18.37
C LEU A 132 17.57 2.04 19.27
N PRO A 133 16.86 1.10 19.92
CA PRO A 133 15.91 1.46 20.97
C PRO A 133 16.66 2.26 22.03
N THR A 134 16.31 3.54 22.19
CA THR A 134 16.98 4.42 23.14
C THR A 134 16.87 3.82 24.55
N SER A 135 17.99 3.65 25.24
CA SER A 135 18.08 3.29 26.67
C SER A 135 17.53 4.37 27.62
N SER A 136 16.87 5.41 27.09
CA SER A 136 16.33 6.55 27.83
C SER A 136 15.15 6.20 28.75
N SER A 137 14.67 4.95 28.78
CA SER A 137 13.68 4.49 29.75
C SER A 137 14.27 3.84 31.01
N LEU A 138 15.59 3.61 31.09
CA LEU A 138 16.22 2.98 32.26
C LEU A 138 16.96 3.95 33.19
N SER A 139 17.19 5.20 32.77
CA SER A 139 17.92 6.20 33.58
C SER A 139 17.03 7.32 34.16
N ALA A 140 15.75 7.38 33.81
CA ALA A 140 14.81 8.26 34.50
C ALA A 140 14.37 7.58 35.79
N LYS A 141 15.12 7.83 36.86
CA LYS A 141 14.83 7.57 38.29
C LYS A 141 13.67 6.60 38.56
N MET A 142 14.03 5.41 39.03
CA MET A 142 13.19 4.31 39.50
C MET A 142 12.25 4.65 40.68
N ASP A 143 12.11 5.93 41.07
CA ASP A 143 11.42 6.39 42.28
C ASP A 143 10.00 6.95 42.05
N HIS A 144 9.40 6.75 40.87
CA HIS A 144 7.99 7.11 40.67
C HIS A 144 7.30 6.21 39.63
N LEU A 145 7.23 4.91 39.94
CA LEU A 145 6.31 3.98 39.24
C LEU A 145 4.87 4.31 39.65
N ASP A 146 4.30 5.34 39.02
CA ASP A 146 2.86 5.51 38.98
C ASP A 146 2.30 4.51 37.95
N LEU A 147 1.75 3.40 38.44
CA LEU A 147 1.10 2.35 37.64
C LEU A 147 -0.19 2.82 36.93
N THR A 148 -0.50 4.12 36.97
CA THR A 148 -1.67 4.73 36.31
C THR A 148 -1.30 5.72 35.18
N GLY A 149 0.00 5.96 34.95
CA GLY A 149 0.47 6.86 33.90
C GLY A 149 0.94 6.11 32.65
N HIS A 150 0.09 5.97 31.65
CA HIS A 150 0.55 5.67 30.28
C HIS A 150 1.37 6.86 29.78
N HIS A 151 2.66 6.86 30.09
CA HIS A 151 3.60 7.84 29.58
C HIS A 151 3.59 7.75 28.06
N THR A 152 2.97 8.74 27.40
CA THR A 152 3.26 9.05 26.01
C THR A 152 4.77 9.33 25.98
N PRO A 153 5.60 8.56 25.26
CA PRO A 153 6.93 9.05 24.94
C PRO A 153 6.71 10.41 24.29
N GLY A 154 7.38 11.44 24.82
CA GLY A 154 7.29 12.79 24.26
C GLY A 154 7.40 12.67 22.75
N LEU A 155 6.42 13.23 22.05
CA LEU A 155 6.38 13.31 20.60
C LEU A 155 7.78 13.69 20.12
N ALA A 156 8.45 12.74 19.46
CA ALA A 156 9.83 12.83 18.98
C ALA A 156 10.90 13.17 20.04
N SER A 157 11.66 12.15 20.49
CA SER A 157 12.96 12.38 21.15
C SER A 157 13.94 13.16 20.27
N SER A 158 13.70 13.27 18.96
CA SER A 158 14.14 14.42 18.14
C SER A 158 13.36 14.44 16.81
N PRO A 159 12.96 15.60 16.27
CA PRO A 159 12.39 15.70 14.91
C PRO A 159 13.37 15.28 13.80
N HIS A 160 14.63 14.99 14.17
CA HIS A 160 15.68 14.48 13.29
C HIS A 160 15.70 12.94 13.21
N GLN A 161 14.96 12.25 14.08
CA GLN A 161 14.92 10.81 14.06
C GLN A 161 14.08 10.33 12.88
N VAL A 162 14.71 9.54 12.01
CA VAL A 162 14.02 8.93 10.88
C VAL A 162 13.11 7.81 11.39
N ARG A 163 11.81 7.92 11.13
CA ARG A 163 10.81 6.90 11.48
C ARG A 163 9.88 6.65 10.33
N LEU A 164 9.62 5.38 10.07
CA LEU A 164 8.69 4.94 9.03
C LEU A 164 7.54 4.14 9.65
N GLY A 165 6.34 4.34 9.13
CA GLY A 165 5.17 3.52 9.39
C GLY A 165 4.41 3.25 8.11
N ILE A 166 3.94 2.02 7.95
CA ILE A 166 3.07 1.64 6.84
C ILE A 166 1.94 0.77 7.37
N ASP A 167 0.75 0.99 6.84
CA ASP A 167 -0.35 0.06 7.01
C ASP A 167 -1.13 -0.21 5.72
N ILE A 168 -1.64 -1.44 5.60
CA ILE A 168 -2.46 -1.89 4.49
C ILE A 168 -3.82 -2.30 5.05
N ALA A 169 -4.88 -1.75 4.49
CA ALA A 169 -6.26 -2.07 4.82
C ALA A 169 -6.96 -2.70 3.61
N CYS A 170 -7.56 -3.88 3.79
CA CYS A 170 -8.45 -4.49 2.80
C CYS A 170 -9.90 -4.11 3.11
N ALA A 171 -10.56 -3.40 2.18
CA ALA A 171 -11.91 -2.89 2.37
C ALA A 171 -13.01 -3.96 2.20
N ASP A 172 -12.70 -5.06 1.51
CA ASP A 172 -13.65 -6.15 1.21
C ASP A 172 -13.16 -7.50 1.77
N GLU A 173 -12.72 -7.51 3.03
CA GLU A 173 -12.27 -8.76 3.66
C GLU A 173 -13.46 -9.59 4.14
N ASP A 174 -13.66 -10.74 3.47
CA ASP A 174 -14.70 -11.78 3.62
C ASP A 174 -15.06 -12.24 5.07
N LYS A 175 -14.29 -11.81 6.08
CA LYS A 175 -14.41 -12.23 7.49
C LYS A 175 -14.39 -11.09 8.52
N ARG A 176 -14.07 -9.85 8.11
CA ARG A 176 -14.01 -8.71 9.04
C ARG A 176 -15.14 -7.73 8.81
N THR A 177 -15.48 -7.47 7.54
CA THR A 177 -16.62 -6.63 7.18
C THR A 177 -17.89 -7.48 7.14
N PRO A 178 -18.98 -7.07 7.81
CA PRO A 178 -20.28 -7.73 7.64
C PRO A 178 -20.69 -7.71 6.16
N LYS A 179 -21.00 -8.90 5.60
CA LYS A 179 -21.38 -9.06 4.17
C LYS A 179 -22.67 -8.32 3.80
N ASP A 180 -23.45 -7.95 4.80
CA ASP A 180 -24.72 -7.26 4.70
C ASP A 180 -24.62 -5.75 4.93
N MET A 181 -23.40 -5.18 4.91
CA MET A 181 -23.07 -3.75 4.98
C MET A 181 -23.54 -2.98 3.74
N THR A 182 -24.85 -2.90 3.57
CA THR A 182 -25.50 -2.37 2.36
C THR A 182 -26.39 -1.15 2.63
N THR A 183 -26.62 -0.81 3.91
CA THR A 183 -27.48 0.31 4.31
C THR A 183 -26.73 1.32 5.14
N GLN A 184 -27.22 2.57 5.10
CA GLN A 184 -26.64 3.65 5.90
C GLN A 184 -26.65 3.34 7.41
N ALA A 185 -27.77 2.80 7.93
CA ALA A 185 -27.92 2.51 9.35
C ALA A 185 -26.89 1.48 9.87
N LYS A 186 -26.61 0.42 9.10
CA LYS A 186 -25.61 -0.58 9.49
C LYS A 186 -24.20 -0.02 9.45
N PHE A 187 -23.90 0.81 8.45
CA PHE A 187 -22.63 1.52 8.41
C PHE A 187 -22.50 2.47 9.60
N ASP A 188 -23.62 3.06 10.01
CA ASP A 188 -23.63 3.94 11.15
C ASP A 188 -23.30 3.19 12.45
N GLU A 189 -23.93 2.04 12.69
CA GLU A 189 -23.60 1.16 13.82
C GLU A 189 -22.14 0.71 13.76
N TRP A 190 -21.64 0.37 12.57
CA TRP A 190 -20.25 -0.04 12.36
C TRP A 190 -19.25 1.03 12.81
N VAL A 191 -19.46 2.28 12.40
CA VAL A 191 -18.56 3.39 12.77
C VAL A 191 -18.59 3.65 14.29
N ASP A 192 -19.70 3.38 14.98
CA ASP A 192 -19.81 3.56 16.43
C ASP A 192 -19.02 2.51 17.22
N ILE A 193 -18.88 1.28 16.70
CA ILE A 193 -18.03 0.24 17.29
C ILE A 193 -16.59 0.74 17.49
N PHE A 194 -16.11 1.58 16.58
CA PHE A 194 -14.75 2.13 16.59
C PHE A 194 -14.66 3.53 17.21
N GLY A 195 -15.64 3.90 18.05
CA GLY A 195 -15.66 5.19 18.75
C GLY A 195 -14.48 5.43 19.69
N GLU A 196 -13.72 4.39 20.06
CA GLU A 196 -12.47 4.50 20.82
C GLU A 196 -11.25 4.88 19.97
N MET A 197 -11.26 4.54 18.68
CA MET A 197 -10.15 4.76 17.75
C MET A 197 -10.24 6.11 17.03
N PHE A 198 -11.46 6.56 16.74
CA PHE A 198 -11.72 7.74 15.91
C PHE A 198 -12.39 8.86 16.71
N SER A 199 -11.98 10.10 16.41
CA SER A 199 -12.62 11.28 17.00
C SER A 199 -14.07 11.42 16.50
N GLU A 200 -14.91 12.16 17.23
CA GLU A 200 -16.28 12.47 16.76
C GLU A 200 -16.26 13.17 15.40
N ARG A 201 -15.26 14.03 15.16
CA ARG A 201 -15.11 14.73 13.89
C ARG A 201 -14.85 13.77 12.73
N GLU A 202 -13.94 12.81 12.92
CA GLU A 202 -13.62 11.78 11.92
C GLU A 202 -14.82 10.88 11.67
N ARG A 203 -15.51 10.41 12.73
CA ARG A 203 -16.71 9.59 12.59
C ARG A 203 -17.82 10.32 11.82
N ARG A 204 -18.03 11.61 12.09
CA ARG A 204 -18.98 12.43 11.35
C ARG A 204 -18.62 12.53 9.86
N ASP A 205 -17.34 12.71 9.55
CA ASP A 205 -16.85 12.74 8.16
C ASP A 205 -17.10 11.41 7.43
N MET A 206 -16.76 10.28 8.08
CA MET A 206 -17.02 8.94 7.54
C MET A 206 -18.49 8.74 7.16
N ARG A 207 -19.41 9.21 8.01
CA ARG A 207 -20.86 9.05 7.84
C ARG A 207 -21.44 9.98 6.80
N HIS A 208 -21.04 11.25 6.78
CA HIS A 208 -21.80 12.30 6.12
C HIS A 208 -21.07 13.04 5.01
N ALA A 209 -19.73 12.98 4.95
CA ALA A 209 -19.03 13.71 3.91
C ALA A 209 -19.38 13.15 2.52
N PRO A 210 -19.53 14.00 1.49
CA PRO A 210 -19.96 13.58 0.16
C PRO A 210 -19.07 12.48 -0.41
N VAL A 211 -19.67 11.44 -1.00
CA VAL A 211 -18.93 10.43 -1.76
C VAL A 211 -18.99 10.79 -3.24
N HIS A 212 -17.84 10.83 -3.92
CA HIS A 212 -17.82 11.03 -5.36
C HIS A 212 -18.22 9.74 -6.06
N MET A 213 -19.45 9.70 -6.58
CA MET A 213 -19.92 8.59 -7.40
C MET A 213 -19.24 8.67 -8.77
N PRO A 214 -18.56 7.61 -9.24
CA PRO A 214 -18.04 7.59 -10.61
C PRO A 214 -19.20 7.77 -11.59
N VAL A 215 -19.24 8.90 -12.29
CA VAL A 215 -20.19 9.11 -13.37
C VAL A 215 -19.74 8.20 -14.51
N ALA A 216 -20.61 7.29 -14.95
CA ALA A 216 -20.34 6.56 -16.19
C ALA A 216 -20.29 7.59 -17.30
N GLU A 217 -19.12 7.82 -17.89
CA GLU A 217 -18.97 8.65 -19.09
C GLU A 217 -19.95 8.11 -20.14
N ARG A 218 -21.04 8.86 -20.37
CA ARG A 218 -21.96 8.61 -21.47
C ARG A 218 -21.25 9.17 -22.69
N GLU A 219 -20.94 8.31 -23.66
CA GLU A 219 -20.32 8.68 -24.93
C GLU A 219 -21.02 9.93 -25.50
N GLU A 220 -20.29 11.06 -25.62
CA GLU A 220 -20.75 12.24 -26.34
C GLU A 220 -21.01 11.84 -27.80
N GLY A 221 -22.27 11.70 -28.18
CA GLY A 221 -22.65 11.28 -29.53
C GLY A 221 -24.06 10.73 -29.67
N ALA A 222 -24.70 10.30 -28.57
CA ALA A 222 -26.13 9.97 -28.60
C ALA A 222 -26.97 11.24 -28.36
N TRP A 223 -27.11 12.06 -29.39
CA TRP A 223 -28.18 13.04 -29.45
C TRP A 223 -29.50 12.27 -29.51
N ASP A 224 -30.14 12.09 -28.35
CA ASP A 224 -31.56 11.71 -28.30
C ASP A 224 -32.32 12.92 -28.86
N THR A 225 -32.61 12.89 -30.17
CA THR A 225 -33.43 13.90 -30.83
C THR A 225 -34.81 13.89 -30.20
N GLU A 226 -35.10 14.86 -29.35
CA GLU A 226 -36.47 15.27 -29.10
C GLU A 226 -37.05 15.77 -30.44
N SER A 227 -37.84 14.92 -31.08
CA SER A 227 -38.86 15.38 -32.02
C SER A 227 -40.20 14.93 -31.50
N SER A 228 -41.04 15.93 -31.28
CA SER A 228 -42.42 15.84 -30.86
C SER A 228 -43.26 15.01 -31.85
N SER A 229 -44.30 14.39 -31.30
CA SER A 229 -45.57 13.95 -31.91
C SER A 229 -45.77 12.46 -32.21
N SER A 230 -46.97 12.01 -31.83
CA SER A 230 -47.68 10.76 -32.13
C SER A 230 -47.33 9.50 -31.31
N SER A 231 -48.07 9.35 -30.21
CA SER A 231 -48.97 8.21 -29.95
C SER A 231 -48.60 6.88 -30.59
N SER A 232 -47.81 6.06 -29.91
CA SER A 232 -47.98 4.60 -30.00
C SER A 232 -47.42 3.92 -28.75
N GLU A 233 -48.25 3.04 -28.21
CA GLU A 233 -48.05 2.30 -26.97
C GLU A 233 -46.84 1.37 -27.07
N GLY A 234 -45.79 1.69 -26.31
CA GLY A 234 -44.66 0.82 -26.03
C GLY A 234 -44.39 0.80 -24.52
N ARG A 235 -45.18 0.00 -23.79
CA ARG A 235 -45.06 -0.23 -22.34
C ARG A 235 -43.68 -0.80 -21.97
N GLY A 236 -42.74 0.09 -21.67
CA GLY A 236 -41.62 -0.18 -20.77
C GLY A 236 -41.92 0.41 -19.39
N ALA A 237 -42.96 -0.07 -18.71
CA ALA A 237 -43.26 0.34 -17.35
C ALA A 237 -42.04 0.04 -16.46
N THR A 238 -41.31 1.07 -16.02
CA THR A 238 -40.42 0.92 -14.87
C THR A 238 -41.34 0.65 -13.68
N THR A 239 -41.54 -0.62 -13.35
CA THR A 239 -42.36 -1.02 -12.21
C THR A 239 -41.82 -0.34 -10.94
N GLU A 240 -42.69 -0.02 -9.99
CA GLU A 240 -42.27 0.53 -8.69
C GLU A 240 -41.19 -0.36 -8.03
N ALA A 241 -41.30 -1.68 -8.21
CA ALA A 241 -40.30 -2.65 -7.82
C ALA A 241 -38.90 -2.39 -8.45
N ALA A 242 -38.82 -1.98 -9.72
CA ALA A 242 -37.56 -1.65 -10.38
C ALA A 242 -36.93 -0.37 -9.81
N ARG A 243 -37.74 0.64 -9.46
CA ARG A 243 -37.27 1.87 -8.79
C ARG A 243 -36.71 1.56 -7.40
N LEU A 244 -37.45 0.81 -6.59
CA LEU A 244 -37.02 0.38 -5.26
C LEU A 244 -35.76 -0.49 -5.30
N ARG A 245 -35.59 -1.35 -6.32
CA ARG A 245 -34.36 -2.11 -6.52
C ARG A 245 -33.18 -1.20 -6.83
N ARG A 246 -33.33 -0.26 -7.77
CA ARG A 246 -32.26 0.70 -8.12
C ARG A 246 -31.86 1.59 -6.94
N ALA A 247 -32.83 2.01 -6.12
CA ALA A 247 -32.58 2.76 -4.90
C ALA A 247 -31.70 1.97 -3.92
N ARG A 248 -32.04 0.69 -3.66
CA ARG A 248 -31.24 -0.21 -2.81
C ARG A 248 -29.82 -0.46 -3.37
N GLU A 249 -29.70 -0.69 -4.68
CA GLU A 249 -28.39 -0.86 -5.33
C GLU A 249 -27.54 0.42 -5.24
N ASN A 250 -28.15 1.60 -5.34
CA ASN A 250 -27.46 2.87 -5.17
C ASN A 250 -27.03 3.09 -3.72
N GLU A 251 -27.89 2.78 -2.74
CA GLU A 251 -27.57 2.86 -1.32
C GLU A 251 -26.39 1.96 -0.96
N ALA A 252 -26.38 0.71 -1.46
CA ALA A 252 -25.28 -0.22 -1.25
C ALA A 252 -23.95 0.31 -1.81
N LYS A 253 -23.96 0.91 -3.01
CA LYS A 253 -22.75 1.52 -3.60
C LYS A 253 -22.24 2.71 -2.79
N VAL A 254 -23.15 3.59 -2.35
CA VAL A 254 -22.79 4.72 -1.48
C VAL A 254 -22.19 4.21 -0.17
N THR A 255 -22.79 3.19 0.42
CA THR A 255 -22.32 2.55 1.65
C THR A 255 -20.92 1.94 1.46
N GLN A 256 -20.66 1.26 0.34
CA GLN A 256 -19.35 0.72 0.02
C GLN A 256 -18.27 1.80 -0.12
N LEU A 257 -18.60 2.95 -0.73
CA LEU A 257 -17.66 4.08 -0.81
C LEU A 257 -17.38 4.70 0.57
N LYS A 258 -18.39 4.79 1.44
CA LYS A 258 -18.20 5.23 2.83
C LYS A 258 -17.34 4.24 3.63
N LEU A 259 -17.56 2.94 3.43
CA LEU A 259 -16.72 1.89 4.02
C LEU A 259 -15.27 1.98 3.54
N ARG A 260 -15.05 2.26 2.24
CA ARG A 260 -13.71 2.52 1.72
C ARG A 260 -13.05 3.72 2.41
N ARG A 261 -13.81 4.80 2.66
CA ARG A 261 -13.32 5.94 3.46
C ARG A 261 -12.99 5.54 4.90
N PHE A 262 -13.82 4.74 5.55
CA PHE A 262 -13.54 4.20 6.88
C PHE A 262 -12.18 3.48 6.92
N TYR A 263 -11.90 2.61 5.93
CA TYR A 263 -10.62 1.91 5.86
C TYR A 263 -9.44 2.80 5.46
N ALA A 264 -9.67 3.92 4.77
CA ALA A 264 -8.64 4.94 4.57
C ALA A 264 -8.22 5.56 5.91
N TYR A 265 -9.19 5.96 6.74
CA TYR A 265 -8.92 6.45 8.10
C TYR A 265 -8.22 5.42 8.98
N TRP A 266 -8.66 4.16 8.91
CA TRP A 266 -8.01 3.05 9.62
C TRP A 266 -6.53 2.94 9.26
N ALA A 267 -6.23 2.84 7.96
CA ALA A 267 -4.85 2.71 7.48
C ALA A 267 -3.99 3.91 7.91
N LEU A 268 -4.53 5.14 7.83
CA LEU A 268 -3.84 6.36 8.25
C LEU A 268 -3.46 6.33 9.74
N LYS A 269 -4.41 5.95 10.61
CA LYS A 269 -4.16 5.79 12.07
C LYS A 269 -3.08 4.74 12.32
N GLU A 270 -3.25 3.53 11.77
CA GLU A 270 -2.30 2.43 11.96
C GLU A 270 -0.89 2.78 11.44
N ALA A 271 -0.78 3.42 10.28
CA ALA A 271 0.51 3.85 9.75
C ALA A 271 1.22 4.81 10.70
N TYR A 272 0.50 5.80 11.25
CA TYR A 272 1.06 6.73 12.23
C TYR A 272 1.47 6.03 13.54
N ILE A 273 0.59 5.19 14.09
CA ILE A 273 0.82 4.42 15.32
C ILE A 273 2.07 3.55 15.16
N LYS A 274 2.20 2.85 14.03
CA LYS A 274 3.35 2.02 13.69
C LYS A 274 4.62 2.83 13.47
N MET A 275 4.52 4.06 12.95
CA MET A 275 5.66 4.98 12.81
C MET A 275 6.22 5.38 14.16
N VAL A 276 5.37 5.84 15.09
CA VAL A 276 5.82 6.21 16.44
C VAL A 276 6.26 4.96 17.22
N GLY A 277 5.68 3.80 16.89
CA GLY A 277 5.98 2.52 17.54
C GLY A 277 5.13 2.30 18.79
N GLU A 278 4.01 3.01 18.91
CA GLU A 278 3.00 2.79 19.94
C GLU A 278 2.08 1.64 19.51
N GLY A 279 1.39 1.03 20.48
CA GLY A 279 0.36 0.03 20.18
C GLY A 279 -1.02 0.66 20.05
N LEU A 280 -2.03 -0.16 19.72
CA LEU A 280 -3.45 0.24 19.76
C LEU A 280 -3.97 0.63 21.16
N LEU A 281 -3.14 0.50 22.20
CA LEU A 281 -3.48 0.88 23.58
C LEU A 281 -3.11 2.34 23.89
N ALA A 282 -2.73 3.13 22.89
CA ALA A 282 -2.40 4.54 23.08
C ALA A 282 -3.65 5.31 23.53
N SER A 283 -3.61 5.95 24.70
CA SER A 283 -4.74 6.73 25.23
C SER A 283 -5.11 7.94 24.36
N TRP A 284 -4.17 8.39 23.52
CA TRP A 284 -4.30 9.55 22.65
C TRP A 284 -4.85 9.23 21.25
N LEU A 285 -5.31 8.00 20.97
CA LEU A 285 -5.78 7.61 19.62
C LEU A 285 -6.87 8.54 19.05
N LYS A 286 -7.81 8.97 19.88
CA LYS A 286 -8.86 9.94 19.50
C LYS A 286 -8.33 11.35 19.25
N GLU A 287 -7.20 11.68 19.85
CA GLU A 287 -6.55 13.00 19.75
C GLU A 287 -5.68 13.12 18.50
N LEU A 288 -5.28 11.99 17.89
CA LEU A 288 -4.74 11.95 16.54
C LEU A 288 -5.90 12.06 15.56
N GLU A 289 -5.97 13.12 14.76
CA GLU A 289 -7.06 13.35 13.80
C GLU A 289 -6.50 13.51 12.39
N PHE A 290 -7.21 12.93 11.41
CA PHE A 290 -6.99 13.21 10.00
C PHE A 290 -8.17 13.99 9.42
N LEU A 291 -7.90 15.12 8.77
CA LEU A 291 -8.91 15.95 8.12
C LEU A 291 -8.77 15.89 6.61
N ASP A 292 -9.86 16.17 5.90
CA ASP A 292 -9.90 16.24 4.44
C ASP A 292 -9.47 14.93 3.76
N VAL A 293 -9.78 13.79 4.40
CA VAL A 293 -9.40 12.46 3.91
C VAL A 293 -10.23 12.08 2.68
N THR A 294 -9.54 11.93 1.57
CA THR A 294 -10.11 11.38 0.33
C THR A 294 -9.59 9.98 0.12
N ALA A 295 -10.48 8.99 0.03
CA ALA A 295 -10.09 7.62 -0.25
C ALA A 295 -9.70 7.49 -1.74
N PRO A 296 -8.49 7.01 -2.08
CA PRO A 296 -8.07 6.83 -3.46
C PRO A 296 -9.01 5.89 -4.21
N VAL A 297 -9.36 6.28 -5.45
CA VAL A 297 -10.18 5.45 -6.34
C VAL A 297 -9.42 4.18 -6.70
N SER A 298 -10.12 3.04 -6.73
CA SER A 298 -9.57 1.78 -7.23
C SER A 298 -9.00 1.96 -8.65
N PRO A 299 -7.73 1.60 -8.90
CA PRO A 299 -7.15 1.63 -10.24
C PRO A 299 -7.86 0.66 -11.20
N SER A 300 -8.27 -0.52 -10.74
CA SER A 300 -8.96 -1.55 -11.55
C SER A 300 -10.39 -1.14 -11.97
N ALA A 301 -11.10 -0.33 -11.18
CA ALA A 301 -12.39 0.24 -11.58
C ALA A 301 -12.31 1.12 -12.85
N ARG A 302 -11.12 1.68 -13.15
CA ARG A 302 -10.86 2.44 -14.39
C ARG A 302 -10.66 1.52 -15.61
N ILE A 303 -10.13 0.32 -15.38
CA ILE A 303 -9.90 -0.66 -16.47
C ILE A 303 -11.24 -1.26 -16.92
N SER A 304 -12.13 -1.59 -15.99
CA SER A 304 -13.45 -2.18 -16.33
C SER A 304 -14.39 -1.22 -17.08
N SER A 305 -14.30 0.08 -16.80
CA SER A 305 -15.03 1.13 -17.54
C SER A 305 -14.49 1.29 -18.96
N ARG A 306 -13.16 1.26 -19.15
CA ARG A 306 -12.53 1.35 -20.47
C ARG A 306 -12.73 0.10 -21.32
N ALA A 307 -12.66 -1.11 -20.75
CA ALA A 307 -12.89 -2.37 -21.47
C ALA A 307 -14.34 -2.54 -21.99
N LYS A 308 -15.34 -2.00 -21.26
CA LYS A 308 -16.75 -2.00 -21.71
C LYS A 308 -17.02 -1.06 -22.89
N SER A 309 -16.18 -0.04 -23.11
CA SER A 309 -16.26 0.81 -24.30
C SER A 309 -15.79 0.08 -25.57
N HIS A 310 -14.75 -0.76 -25.46
CA HIS A 310 -14.16 -1.46 -26.61
C HIS A 310 -14.94 -2.72 -27.03
N SER A 311 -15.73 -3.33 -26.15
CA SER A 311 -16.58 -4.47 -26.53
C SER A 311 -17.86 -4.07 -27.27
N ARG A 312 -18.31 -2.80 -27.13
CA ARG A 312 -19.50 -2.27 -27.82
C ARG A 312 -19.25 -1.85 -29.26
N SER A 313 -18.01 -1.54 -29.65
CA SER A 313 -17.68 -1.15 -31.03
C SER A 313 -17.55 -2.33 -32.00
N ARG A 314 -17.45 -3.58 -31.48
CA ARG A 314 -17.25 -4.79 -32.30
C ARG A 314 -18.52 -5.59 -32.62
N SER A 315 -19.69 -5.19 -32.12
CA SER A 315 -20.95 -5.95 -32.29
C SER A 315 -21.94 -5.38 -33.31
N ARG A 316 -21.48 -4.56 -34.27
CA ARG A 316 -22.26 -4.14 -35.44
C ARG A 316 -21.65 -4.71 -36.73
N GLY A 317 -22.01 -5.96 -37.02
CA GLY A 317 -21.69 -6.64 -38.27
C GLY A 317 -22.69 -7.77 -38.49
N THR A 318 -23.89 -7.42 -38.96
CA THR A 318 -24.92 -8.35 -39.39
C THR A 318 -24.57 -8.95 -40.74
N VAL A 319 -24.53 -10.28 -40.85
CA VAL A 319 -24.91 -10.98 -42.08
C VAL A 319 -25.65 -12.27 -41.71
N ALA A 320 -26.87 -12.37 -42.24
CA ALA A 320 -27.79 -13.48 -42.09
C ALA A 320 -27.42 -14.62 -43.06
N ALA A 321 -27.60 -15.88 -42.63
CA ALA A 321 -27.85 -17.00 -43.55
C ALA A 321 -28.58 -18.15 -42.86
N HIS A 322 -29.48 -18.75 -43.63
CA HIS A 322 -30.48 -19.75 -43.29
C HIS A 322 -29.95 -21.20 -43.15
N SER A 323 -30.58 -21.94 -42.21
CA SER A 323 -31.11 -23.32 -42.29
C SER A 323 -30.22 -24.57 -42.48
N ARG A 324 -30.59 -25.57 -41.64
CA ARG A 324 -30.61 -27.05 -41.80
C ARG A 324 -29.46 -27.92 -41.26
N ASN A 325 -29.90 -28.82 -40.35
CA ASN A 325 -29.43 -30.15 -39.96
C ASN A 325 -28.31 -30.79 -40.80
N HIS A 326 -27.26 -31.30 -40.13
CA HIS A 326 -26.99 -32.74 -39.97
C HIS A 326 -25.84 -32.98 -39.00
N GLY A 327 -25.92 -34.07 -38.23
CA GLY A 327 -24.87 -34.50 -37.32
C GLY A 327 -23.74 -35.20 -38.06
N HIS A 328 -22.51 -34.94 -37.65
CA HIS A 328 -21.37 -35.85 -37.80
C HIS A 328 -20.36 -35.57 -36.69
N GLN A 329 -19.98 -36.64 -35.99
CA GLN A 329 -18.79 -36.70 -35.13
C GLN A 329 -17.54 -36.44 -35.97
N HIS A 330 -16.73 -35.47 -35.59
CA HIS A 330 -15.32 -35.44 -35.96
C HIS A 330 -14.46 -34.98 -34.77
N GLN A 331 -13.45 -35.80 -34.48
CA GLN A 331 -12.38 -35.58 -33.52
C GLN A 331 -11.59 -34.32 -33.90
N HIS A 332 -11.40 -33.41 -32.95
CA HIS A 332 -10.46 -32.30 -33.09
C HIS A 332 -9.31 -32.47 -32.09
N HIS A 333 -8.12 -32.66 -32.65
CA HIS A 333 -6.85 -32.53 -31.97
C HIS A 333 -6.71 -31.11 -31.38
N HIS A 334 -6.56 -31.01 -30.07
CA HIS A 334 -6.17 -29.77 -29.41
C HIS A 334 -4.66 -29.56 -29.57
N HIS A 335 -4.26 -28.65 -30.45
CA HIS A 335 -2.99 -27.97 -30.36
C HIS A 335 -3.16 -26.77 -29.42
N SER A 336 -2.62 -26.88 -28.21
CA SER A 336 -2.49 -25.77 -27.27
C SER A 336 -1.30 -24.91 -27.68
N SER A 337 -1.56 -23.83 -28.42
CA SER A 337 -0.57 -22.78 -28.64
C SER A 337 -0.48 -21.90 -27.38
N SER A 338 0.52 -22.15 -26.53
CA SER A 338 0.87 -21.26 -25.42
C SER A 338 1.57 -20.01 -25.95
N VAL A 339 0.81 -18.98 -26.33
CA VAL A 339 1.36 -17.66 -26.63
C VAL A 339 1.84 -17.05 -25.31
N SER A 340 3.16 -16.95 -25.16
CA SER A 340 3.81 -16.31 -24.02
C SER A 340 3.69 -14.79 -24.20
N THR A 341 2.94 -14.11 -23.35
CA THR A 341 2.91 -12.64 -23.33
C THR A 341 4.30 -12.09 -22.92
N PRO A 342 4.81 -11.05 -23.61
CA PRO A 342 6.13 -10.50 -23.31
C PRO A 342 6.18 -9.89 -21.90
N VAL A 343 7.33 -10.04 -21.21
CA VAL A 343 7.55 -9.62 -19.81
C VAL A 343 7.22 -8.14 -19.56
N LEU A 344 7.48 -7.27 -20.55
CA LEU A 344 7.19 -5.84 -20.48
C LEU A 344 5.69 -5.53 -20.30
N ASP A 345 4.81 -6.39 -20.82
CA ASP A 345 3.36 -6.22 -20.73
C ASP A 345 2.86 -6.53 -19.32
N ARG A 346 3.35 -7.62 -18.72
CA ARG A 346 2.99 -8.04 -17.35
C ARG A 346 3.40 -7.04 -16.28
N ASP A 347 4.56 -6.40 -16.48
CA ASP A 347 5.08 -5.38 -15.60
C ASP A 347 4.26 -4.09 -15.63
N ALA A 348 3.78 -3.71 -16.82
CA ALA A 348 2.88 -2.57 -16.98
C ALA A 348 1.49 -2.87 -16.41
N GLU A 349 0.97 -4.08 -16.63
CA GLU A 349 -0.30 -4.55 -16.03
C GLU A 349 -0.24 -4.52 -14.49
N GLU A 350 0.87 -4.99 -13.90
CA GLU A 350 1.04 -4.98 -12.45
C GLU A 350 1.18 -3.54 -11.91
N ALA A 351 1.92 -2.67 -12.60
CA ALA A 351 2.02 -1.26 -12.22
C ALA A 351 0.66 -0.53 -12.32
N ALA A 352 -0.19 -0.91 -13.28
CA ALA A 352 -1.53 -0.34 -13.47
C ALA A 352 -2.50 -0.66 -12.31
N LYS A 353 -2.20 -1.67 -11.49
CA LYS A 353 -2.96 -1.96 -10.26
C LYS A 353 -2.71 -0.95 -9.16
N TRP A 354 -1.63 -0.17 -9.23
CA TRP A 354 -1.33 0.85 -8.24
C TRP A 354 -1.91 2.21 -8.61
N THR A 355 -2.22 3.00 -7.58
CA THR A 355 -2.47 4.43 -7.77
C THR A 355 -1.23 5.09 -8.35
N HIS A 356 -1.40 5.80 -9.48
CA HIS A 356 -0.30 6.53 -10.10
C HIS A 356 0.31 7.54 -9.10
N PRO A 357 1.65 7.70 -9.02
CA PRO A 357 2.29 8.56 -8.03
C PRO A 357 1.77 10.00 -7.97
N SER A 358 1.42 10.60 -9.12
CA SER A 358 0.84 11.94 -9.19
C SER A 358 -0.61 12.04 -8.68
N LYS A 359 -1.26 10.91 -8.42
CA LYS A 359 -2.62 10.81 -7.88
C LYS A 359 -2.63 10.21 -6.47
N ALA A 360 -1.46 10.04 -5.85
CA ALA A 360 -1.38 9.65 -4.46
C ALA A 360 -1.97 10.77 -3.59
N GLU A 361 -2.81 10.41 -2.63
CA GLU A 361 -3.49 11.38 -1.79
C GLU A 361 -2.50 11.85 -0.71
N LYS A 362 -2.15 13.14 -0.77
CA LYS A 362 -1.20 13.83 0.13
C LYS A 362 -1.78 15.09 0.78
N GLY A 363 -3.00 15.47 0.41
CA GLY A 363 -3.62 16.73 0.83
C GLY A 363 -4.29 16.71 2.21
N MET A 364 -4.35 15.56 2.89
CA MET A 364 -4.99 15.47 4.20
C MET A 364 -4.18 16.19 5.27
N GLN A 365 -4.86 16.70 6.30
CA GLN A 365 -4.20 17.32 7.45
C GLN A 365 -4.10 16.32 8.60
N THR A 366 -2.94 16.23 9.24
CA THR A 366 -2.75 15.42 10.44
C THR A 366 -2.61 16.32 11.65
N LEU A 367 -3.43 16.07 12.67
CA LEU A 367 -3.42 16.80 13.92
C LEU A 367 -3.19 15.83 15.06
N LEU A 368 -2.44 16.24 16.08
CA LEU A 368 -2.37 15.56 17.36
C LEU A 368 -2.69 16.56 18.46
N ARG A 369 -3.70 16.27 19.29
CA ARG A 369 -4.19 17.19 20.34
C ARG A 369 -4.56 18.57 19.78
N GLY A 370 -5.16 18.57 18.59
CA GLY A 370 -5.54 19.77 17.85
C GLY A 370 -4.38 20.57 17.25
N ARG A 371 -3.12 20.11 17.38
CA ARG A 371 -1.95 20.75 16.76
C ARG A 371 -1.61 20.04 15.46
N LYS A 372 -1.44 20.81 14.39
CA LYS A 372 -0.99 20.28 13.10
C LYS A 372 0.42 19.69 13.22
N LEU A 373 0.62 18.52 12.61
CA LEU A 373 1.92 17.87 12.51
C LEU A 373 2.53 18.18 11.14
N ASP A 374 3.49 19.11 11.10
CA ASP A 374 4.20 19.51 9.87
C ASP A 374 5.48 18.69 9.63
N ASP A 375 5.88 17.86 10.59
CA ASP A 375 7.11 17.05 10.58
C ASP A 375 6.87 15.61 10.12
N VAL A 376 5.62 15.25 9.81
CA VAL A 376 5.22 13.92 9.36
C VAL A 376 4.61 14.00 7.97
N ASP A 377 5.25 13.35 7.01
CA ASP A 377 4.75 13.21 5.64
C ASP A 377 3.83 11.99 5.58
N ILE A 378 2.56 12.24 5.23
CA ILE A 378 1.53 11.21 5.11
C ILE A 378 1.13 11.05 3.64
N GLU A 379 1.00 9.81 3.20
CA GLU A 379 0.49 9.47 1.87
C GLU A 379 -0.47 8.29 1.93
N LEU A 380 -1.51 8.35 1.11
CA LEU A 380 -2.49 7.27 0.93
C LEU A 380 -2.59 6.89 -0.56
N VAL A 381 -2.48 5.59 -0.85
CA VAL A 381 -2.61 5.01 -2.20
C VAL A 381 -3.54 3.81 -2.18
N ALA A 382 -4.09 3.45 -3.34
CA ALA A 382 -4.79 2.18 -3.53
C ALA A 382 -3.97 1.19 -4.36
N TYR A 383 -4.16 -0.09 -4.06
CA TYR A 383 -3.73 -1.22 -4.87
C TYR A 383 -4.93 -2.09 -5.21
N ASP A 384 -5.11 -2.36 -6.51
CA ASP A 384 -6.23 -3.12 -7.05
C ASP A 384 -7.60 -2.55 -6.60
N GLU A 385 -8.62 -3.39 -6.46
CA GLU A 385 -9.95 -2.96 -6.01
C GLU A 385 -10.01 -2.71 -4.50
N ASP A 386 -9.38 -3.57 -3.71
CA ASP A 386 -9.74 -3.71 -2.29
C ASP A 386 -8.75 -3.09 -1.32
N PHE A 387 -7.51 -2.83 -1.74
CA PHE A 387 -6.45 -2.43 -0.82
C PHE A 387 -6.23 -0.92 -0.81
N LEU A 388 -6.10 -0.39 0.41
CA LEU A 388 -5.64 0.94 0.71
C LEU A 388 -4.34 0.83 1.50
N LEU A 389 -3.34 1.65 1.14
CA LEU A 389 -2.06 1.68 1.82
C LEU A 389 -1.75 3.10 2.27
N ALA A 390 -1.52 3.27 3.56
CA ALA A 390 -1.09 4.51 4.15
C ALA A 390 0.37 4.42 4.56
N THR A 391 1.14 5.48 4.30
CA THR A 391 2.51 5.64 4.79
C THR A 391 2.63 6.89 5.63
N ALA A 392 3.41 6.78 6.71
CA ALA A 392 3.75 7.88 7.59
C ALA A 392 5.28 7.94 7.75
N MET A 393 5.87 9.09 7.47
CA MET A 393 7.32 9.27 7.45
C MET A 393 7.72 10.51 8.23
N GLN A 394 8.60 10.37 9.22
CA GLN A 394 9.12 11.48 10.02
C GLN A 394 10.64 11.57 9.85
N GLY A 395 11.17 12.78 9.85
CA GLY A 395 12.62 13.02 9.84
C GLY A 395 13.33 12.70 8.52
N VAL A 396 12.60 12.30 7.48
CA VAL A 396 13.14 11.90 6.16
C VAL A 396 12.46 12.66 5.02
N VAL A 397 13.23 12.98 3.99
CA VAL A 397 12.76 13.46 2.69
C VAL A 397 13.09 12.41 1.66
N GLU A 398 12.07 11.91 0.97
CA GLU A 398 12.24 10.99 -0.15
C GLU A 398 12.97 11.70 -1.30
N VAL A 399 14.09 11.12 -1.74
CA VAL A 399 14.79 11.51 -2.97
C VAL A 399 14.73 10.37 -3.97
N PHE A 400 14.77 10.72 -5.26
CA PHE A 400 14.87 9.74 -6.33
C PHE A 400 16.34 9.42 -6.61
N GLU A 401 16.63 8.19 -7.03
CA GLU A 401 17.99 7.63 -7.20
C GLU A 401 18.93 8.52 -8.05
N GLU A 402 18.40 9.30 -9.00
CA GLU A 402 19.20 10.24 -9.81
C GLU A 402 19.71 11.47 -9.04
N GLN A 403 19.01 11.88 -7.98
CA GLN A 403 19.40 13.06 -7.18
C GLN A 403 20.48 12.75 -6.14
N GLN A 404 20.68 11.48 -5.76
CA GLN A 404 21.78 11.09 -4.86
C GLN A 404 23.15 11.19 -5.54
N SER A 405 23.24 10.93 -6.86
CA SER A 405 24.49 11.09 -7.62
C SER A 405 24.83 12.57 -7.88
N ALA A 406 23.83 13.42 -8.13
CA ALA A 406 24.05 14.85 -8.38
C ALA A 406 24.41 15.64 -7.11
N THR A 407 23.86 15.26 -5.94
CA THR A 407 24.11 15.97 -4.67
C THR A 407 25.44 15.61 -4.02
N SER A 408 26.02 14.44 -4.30
CA SER A 408 27.39 14.12 -3.91
C SER A 408 28.42 14.85 -4.79
N ALA A 409 28.16 14.97 -6.10
CA ALA A 409 29.04 15.65 -7.06
C ALA A 409 29.13 17.18 -6.84
N LEU A 410 28.04 17.82 -6.36
CA LEU A 410 28.01 19.26 -6.09
C LEU A 410 28.69 19.68 -4.78
N ARG A 411 29.05 18.73 -3.89
CA ARG A 411 29.82 19.03 -2.67
C ARG A 411 31.33 18.97 -2.86
N ASP A 412 31.80 18.33 -3.93
CA ASP A 412 33.23 18.19 -4.25
C ASP A 412 33.75 19.23 -5.26
N SER A 413 32.90 20.15 -5.73
CA SER A 413 33.24 21.14 -6.74
C SER A 413 32.98 22.59 -6.28
N SER A 414 33.62 22.99 -5.20
CA SER A 414 33.81 24.41 -4.86
C SER A 414 35.22 24.88 -5.23
N SER A 415 35.53 24.88 -6.54
CA SER A 415 36.53 25.79 -7.08
C SER A 415 36.39 25.97 -8.60
N VAL A 416 36.57 27.22 -9.01
CA VAL A 416 36.79 27.74 -10.37
C VAL A 416 35.57 28.34 -11.10
N GLU A 417 35.80 29.58 -11.53
CA GLU A 417 34.91 30.60 -12.08
C GLU A 417 34.49 30.39 -13.55
N ASN A 418 33.41 31.10 -13.89
CA ASN A 418 33.07 31.76 -15.18
C ASN A 418 33.20 31.00 -16.50
N GLY A 419 32.04 30.69 -17.08
CA GLY A 419 31.90 30.43 -18.52
C GLY A 419 30.42 30.36 -18.92
N SER A 420 29.95 31.39 -19.64
CA SER A 420 28.64 31.43 -20.27
C SER A 420 28.49 30.33 -21.33
N VAL A 421 27.46 29.48 -21.22
CA VAL A 421 27.08 28.56 -22.30
C VAL A 421 25.57 28.53 -22.48
N ASP A 422 25.17 28.69 -23.74
CA ASP A 422 23.83 28.79 -24.30
C ASP A 422 22.87 27.67 -23.87
N VAL A 423 21.65 28.08 -23.50
CA VAL A 423 20.52 27.19 -23.22
C VAL A 423 19.82 26.86 -24.54
N GLN A 424 20.25 25.79 -25.20
CA GLN A 424 19.43 25.14 -26.23
C GLN A 424 18.46 24.17 -25.54
N ALA A 425 17.16 24.45 -25.73
CA ALA A 425 16.04 23.69 -25.21
C ALA A 425 16.11 22.22 -25.68
N ALA A 426 16.58 21.35 -24.80
CA ALA A 426 16.48 19.92 -24.98
C ALA A 426 15.02 19.50 -24.87
N VAL A 427 14.49 18.93 -25.95
CA VAL A 427 13.20 18.25 -26.01
C VAL A 427 13.17 17.19 -24.91
N VAL A 428 12.38 17.44 -23.87
CA VAL A 428 12.16 16.51 -22.76
C VAL A 428 11.48 15.26 -23.32
N GLN A 429 12.25 14.20 -23.51
CA GLN A 429 11.67 12.87 -23.73
C GLN A 429 10.93 12.45 -22.45
N PRO A 430 9.78 11.78 -22.55
CA PRO A 430 9.05 11.33 -21.37
C PRO A 430 9.91 10.34 -20.60
N GLU A 431 10.21 10.65 -19.34
CA GLU A 431 11.01 9.79 -18.47
C GLU A 431 10.43 8.36 -18.42
N PRO A 432 11.27 7.32 -18.40
CA PRO A 432 10.80 5.97 -18.13
C PRO A 432 10.20 5.95 -16.72
N GLN A 433 8.88 5.72 -16.62
CA GLN A 433 8.15 5.62 -15.36
C GLN A 433 8.84 4.62 -14.43
N ARG A 434 9.69 5.10 -13.52
CA ARG A 434 10.28 4.26 -12.48
C ARG A 434 9.16 3.71 -11.61
N LYS A 435 9.09 2.39 -11.47
CA LYS A 435 8.06 1.70 -10.69
C LYS A 435 8.19 2.09 -9.22
N ARG A 436 7.23 2.85 -8.71
CA ARG A 436 7.23 3.31 -7.31
C ARG A 436 7.07 2.17 -6.31
N TRP A 437 6.29 1.15 -6.66
CA TRP A 437 6.08 -0.07 -5.86
C TRP A 437 6.61 -1.26 -6.64
N ILE A 438 7.49 -2.05 -6.02
CA ILE A 438 8.16 -3.17 -6.69
C ILE A 438 7.67 -4.49 -6.09
N ARG A 439 7.03 -5.30 -6.92
CA ARG A 439 6.67 -6.67 -6.55
C ARG A 439 7.92 -7.54 -6.55
N LEU A 440 8.10 -8.34 -5.51
CA LEU A 440 9.16 -9.34 -5.45
C LEU A 440 8.56 -10.75 -5.56
N ASP A 441 9.12 -11.55 -6.45
CA ASP A 441 8.90 -12.99 -6.54
C ASP A 441 9.95 -13.71 -5.68
N ILE A 442 9.48 -14.65 -4.84
CA ILE A 442 10.36 -15.35 -3.88
C ILE A 442 11.46 -16.14 -4.61
N GLU A 443 11.13 -16.77 -5.73
CA GLU A 443 12.04 -17.65 -6.46
C GLU A 443 12.98 -16.87 -7.38
N LYS A 444 12.48 -15.82 -8.03
CA LYS A 444 13.25 -15.04 -9.02
C LYS A 444 14.08 -13.94 -8.38
N ASP A 445 13.50 -13.18 -7.45
CA ASP A 445 14.10 -11.95 -6.95
C ASP A 445 14.80 -12.14 -5.59
N ILE A 446 14.29 -13.04 -4.75
CA ILE A 446 14.77 -13.23 -3.37
C ILE A 446 15.75 -14.40 -3.26
N ARG A 447 15.43 -15.56 -3.83
CA ARG A 447 16.27 -16.77 -3.74
C ARG A 447 17.74 -16.53 -4.12
N PRO A 448 18.09 -15.79 -5.21
CA PRO A 448 19.49 -15.52 -5.50
C PRO A 448 20.22 -14.79 -4.37
N CYS A 449 19.55 -13.88 -3.66
CA CYS A 449 20.12 -13.20 -2.50
C CYS A 449 20.30 -14.18 -1.33
N ALA A 450 19.25 -14.98 -1.05
CA ALA A 450 19.25 -15.92 0.06
C ALA A 450 20.31 -17.03 -0.07
N GLU A 451 20.57 -17.48 -1.29
CA GLU A 451 21.56 -18.52 -1.60
C GLU A 451 22.97 -17.94 -1.90
N GLY A 452 23.16 -16.61 -1.80
CA GLY A 452 24.44 -15.96 -2.09
C GLY A 452 24.86 -15.98 -3.56
N ARG A 453 23.91 -16.13 -4.48
CA ARG A 453 24.12 -16.12 -5.95
C ARG A 453 23.86 -14.76 -6.60
N CYS A 454 23.48 -13.75 -5.82
CA CYS A 454 23.20 -12.40 -6.30
C CYS A 454 24.48 -11.57 -6.48
N ARG A 455 24.37 -10.47 -7.22
CA ARG A 455 25.41 -9.42 -7.35
C ARG A 455 25.19 -8.24 -6.41
N CYS A 456 24.39 -8.41 -5.36
CA CYS A 456 24.05 -7.30 -4.47
C CYS A 456 25.22 -6.84 -3.60
N LEU A 457 26.24 -7.67 -3.44
CA LEU A 457 27.44 -7.41 -2.64
C LEU A 457 28.68 -7.11 -3.50
N ASP A 458 28.49 -7.03 -4.83
CA ASP A 458 29.55 -6.70 -5.79
C ASP A 458 29.83 -5.19 -5.83
#